data_AF-A0A429DJH8-F1
#
_entry.id   AF-A0A429DJH8-F1
#
_cell.length_a   1.000
_cell.length_b   1.000
_cell.length_c   1.000
_cell.angle_alpha   90.00
_cell.angle_beta   90.00
_cell.angle_gamma   90.00
#
_symmetry.space_group_name_H-M   'P 1'
#
loop_
_entity.id
_entity.type
_entity.pdbx_description
1 polymer ?
#
loop_
_entity_poly.entity_id
_entity_poly.type
_entity_poly.pdbx_seq_one_letter_code
_entity_poly.pdbx_strand_id
1 'polypeptide(L)'
;MNDLGTPGEMTSPGDEALLADIGRFMDELDPPPGDLVQRVQFALALENLDVEVARWERMDATAGVRGSDTGTITFTVSDLTVMINLTKIGKKHRIDGWLVPAGEYGVEVRVAEHGTSSTTADEGGRFVLDNVPQGTTQIVIHLGDVTCRRTVVTPTVVL
;
A
#
# COMPACT_ATOMS: atom_id res chain seq x y z
N MET A 1 -48.71 20.32 6.92
CA MET A 1 -48.18 18.99 6.60
C MET A 1 -47.15 19.18 5.51
N ASN A 2 -45.86 19.14 5.85
CA ASN A 2 -44.79 19.08 4.84
C ASN A 2 -44.58 17.60 4.51
N ASP A 3 -44.80 17.25 3.25
CA ASP A 3 -44.56 15.93 2.70
C ASP A 3 -43.04 15.80 2.50
N LEU A 4 -42.37 15.18 3.48
CA LEU A 4 -40.97 14.79 3.35
C LEU A 4 -40.95 13.50 2.54
N GLY A 5 -40.78 13.65 1.22
CA GLY A 5 -40.61 12.54 0.30
C GLY A 5 -39.53 11.56 0.80
N THR A 6 -39.86 10.28 0.74
CA THR A 6 -39.04 9.14 1.15
C THR A 6 -37.65 9.21 0.50
N PRO A 7 -36.55 9.07 1.26
CA PRO A 7 -35.19 9.09 0.70
C PRO A 7 -34.94 7.76 -0.04
N GLY A 8 -35.33 7.69 -1.31
CA GLY A 8 -35.16 6.47 -2.12
C GLY A 8 -35.70 6.53 -3.54
N GLU A 9 -36.59 7.47 -3.86
CA GLU A 9 -37.08 7.66 -5.23
C GLU A 9 -36.63 9.02 -5.76
N MET A 10 -35.66 9.03 -6.68
CA MET A 10 -35.49 9.98 -7.80
C MET A 10 -34.10 9.82 -8.42
N THR A 11 -33.73 8.62 -8.83
CA THR A 11 -32.74 8.49 -9.91
C THR A 11 -33.56 8.59 -11.18
N SER A 12 -33.58 9.77 -11.81
CA SER A 12 -34.24 9.90 -13.10
C SER A 12 -33.48 9.03 -14.11
N PRO A 13 -34.14 8.42 -15.12
CA PRO A 13 -33.44 7.66 -16.17
C PRO A 13 -32.31 8.45 -16.85
N GLY A 14 -32.36 9.80 -16.82
CA GLY A 14 -31.29 10.67 -17.29
C GLY A 14 -30.03 10.65 -16.40
N ASP A 15 -30.17 10.39 -15.11
CA ASP A 15 -29.04 10.34 -14.17
C ASP A 15 -28.20 9.08 -14.39
N GLU A 16 -28.85 7.95 -14.68
CA GLU A 16 -28.15 6.69 -14.96
C GLU A 16 -27.40 6.75 -16.30
N ALA A 17 -27.99 7.37 -17.32
CA ALA A 17 -27.33 7.63 -18.59
C ALA A 17 -26.12 8.55 -18.43
N LEU A 18 -26.25 9.61 -17.62
CA LEU A 18 -25.15 10.53 -17.32
C LEU A 18 -24.02 9.84 -16.55
N LEU A 19 -24.34 9.02 -15.54
CA LEU A 19 -23.34 8.25 -14.80
C LEU A 19 -22.62 7.24 -15.70
N ALA A 20 -23.32 6.62 -16.65
CA ALA A 20 -22.71 5.71 -17.63
C ALA A 20 -21.80 6.44 -18.64
N ASP A 21 -22.13 7.68 -19.02
CA ASP A 21 -21.25 8.52 -19.85
C ASP A 21 -19.98 8.93 -19.07
N ILE A 22 -20.14 9.34 -17.80
CA ILE A 22 -19.01 9.67 -16.93
C ILE A 22 -18.10 8.44 -16.72
N GLY A 23 -18.69 7.27 -16.49
CA GLY A 23 -17.93 6.01 -16.34
C GLY A 23 -17.06 5.72 -17.56
N ARG A 24 -17.63 5.80 -18.77
CA ARG A 24 -16.86 5.61 -20.02
C ARG A 24 -15.75 6.63 -20.19
N PHE A 25 -15.99 7.88 -19.81
CA PHE A 25 -14.98 8.93 -19.88
C PHE A 25 -13.83 8.71 -18.87
N MET A 26 -14.16 8.22 -17.67
CA MET A 26 -13.16 7.84 -16.66
C MET A 26 -12.36 6.61 -17.08
N ASP A 27 -12.99 5.61 -17.70
CA ASP A 27 -12.27 4.44 -18.22
C ASP A 27 -11.21 4.80 -19.27
N GLU A 28 -11.42 5.90 -20.03
CA GLU A 28 -10.47 6.40 -21.02
C GLU A 28 -9.37 7.27 -20.39
N LEU A 29 -9.72 8.13 -19.43
CA LEU A 29 -8.76 9.06 -18.81
C LEU A 29 -7.94 8.46 -17.67
N ASP A 30 -8.52 7.56 -16.88
CA ASP A 30 -7.91 6.93 -15.71
C ASP A 30 -8.25 5.42 -15.69
N PRO A 31 -7.81 4.64 -16.69
CA PRO A 31 -8.02 3.21 -16.70
C PRO A 31 -7.35 2.57 -15.49
N PRO A 32 -7.95 1.53 -14.88
CA PRO A 32 -7.30 0.81 -13.80
C PRO A 32 -5.94 0.26 -14.27
N PRO A 33 -4.91 0.25 -13.41
CA PRO A 33 -3.61 -0.32 -13.75
C PRO A 33 -3.76 -1.75 -14.28
N GLY A 34 -3.06 -2.09 -15.37
CA GLY A 34 -3.20 -3.41 -16.02
C GLY A 34 -2.82 -4.59 -15.12
N ASP A 35 -2.08 -4.35 -14.05
CA ASP A 35 -1.67 -5.32 -13.04
C ASP A 35 -2.52 -5.27 -11.76
N LEU A 36 -3.60 -4.46 -11.71
CA LEU A 36 -4.45 -4.29 -10.53
C LEU A 36 -5.00 -5.63 -10.02
N VAL A 37 -5.45 -6.50 -10.92
CA VAL A 37 -5.95 -7.83 -10.56
C VAL A 37 -4.86 -8.67 -9.89
N GLN A 38 -3.64 -8.66 -10.44
CA GLN A 38 -2.50 -9.39 -9.88
C GLN A 38 -2.10 -8.82 -8.51
N ARG A 39 -2.12 -7.49 -8.36
CA ARG A 39 -1.85 -6.81 -7.09
C ARG A 39 -2.86 -7.17 -6.01
N VAL A 40 -4.15 -7.20 -6.34
CA VAL A 40 -5.24 -7.58 -5.42
C VAL A 40 -5.12 -9.07 -5.05
N GLN A 41 -4.87 -9.95 -6.01
CA GLN A 41 -4.66 -11.38 -5.74
C GLN A 41 -3.44 -11.62 -4.84
N PHE A 42 -2.34 -10.90 -5.08
CA PHE A 42 -1.14 -10.98 -4.25
C PHE A 42 -1.41 -10.49 -2.82
N ALA A 43 -2.23 -9.43 -2.67
CA ALA A 43 -2.67 -8.94 -1.38
C ALA A 43 -3.63 -9.89 -0.65
N LEU A 44 -4.52 -10.57 -1.38
CA LEU A 44 -5.46 -11.56 -0.82
C LEU A 44 -4.80 -12.88 -0.44
N ALA A 45 -3.62 -13.20 -0.98
CA ALA A 45 -2.89 -14.43 -0.66
C ALA A 45 -2.41 -14.51 0.81
N LEU A 46 -2.70 -13.50 1.65
CA LEU A 46 -2.57 -13.56 3.11
C LEU A 46 -3.79 -14.25 3.72
N GLU A 47 -3.89 -15.58 3.59
CA GLU A 47 -4.94 -16.35 4.27
C GLU A 47 -4.71 -16.38 5.80
N ASN A 48 -5.76 -16.11 6.59
CA ASN A 48 -5.86 -16.29 8.06
C ASN A 48 -5.16 -15.27 8.98
N LEU A 49 -5.10 -13.99 8.63
CA LEU A 49 -4.61 -12.95 9.56
C LEU A 49 -5.61 -11.80 9.73
N ASP A 50 -5.68 -11.27 10.96
CA ASP A 50 -6.29 -9.97 11.28
C ASP A 50 -5.37 -8.88 10.72
N VAL A 51 -5.56 -8.59 9.43
CA VAL A 51 -4.69 -7.73 8.63
C VAL A 51 -5.28 -6.34 8.52
N GLU A 52 -4.51 -5.36 8.95
CA GLU A 52 -4.83 -3.96 8.68
C GLU A 52 -3.99 -3.44 7.51
N VAL A 53 -4.69 -2.85 6.52
CA VAL A 53 -4.09 -2.37 5.27
C VAL A 53 -3.71 -0.91 5.39
N ALA A 54 -2.45 -0.59 5.08
CA ALA A 54 -1.98 0.79 5.11
C ALA A 54 -2.55 1.66 4.01
N ARG A 55 -2.89 2.91 4.37
CA ARG A 55 -3.20 3.92 3.37
C ARG A 55 -1.89 4.45 2.78
N TRP A 56 -1.84 4.51 1.46
CA TRP A 56 -0.74 5.12 0.71
C TRP A 56 -0.92 6.65 0.65
N GLU A 57 0.11 7.39 1.06
CA GLU A 57 0.25 8.82 0.76
C GLU A 57 1.52 9.04 -0.07
N ARG A 58 1.34 9.38 -1.35
CA ARG A 58 2.44 9.73 -2.26
C ARG A 58 2.82 11.18 -2.00
N MET A 59 3.99 11.42 -1.42
CA MET A 59 4.64 12.72 -1.56
C MET A 59 5.39 12.72 -2.88
N ASP A 60 4.79 13.29 -3.91
CA ASP A 60 5.44 13.42 -5.20
C ASP A 60 6.77 14.18 -5.04
N ALA A 61 7.86 13.55 -5.48
CA ALA A 61 9.07 14.27 -5.77
C ALA A 61 8.72 15.30 -6.85
N THR A 62 8.74 16.58 -6.46
CA THR A 62 8.58 17.75 -7.32
C THR A 62 9.14 17.49 -8.71
N ALA A 63 8.26 17.52 -9.71
CA ALA A 63 8.60 17.41 -11.12
C ALA A 63 9.68 18.46 -11.47
N GLY A 64 10.94 18.05 -11.62
CA GLY A 64 11.99 18.97 -12.06
C GLY A 64 13.45 18.64 -11.72
N VAL A 65 13.75 17.70 -10.83
CA VAL A 65 15.16 17.43 -10.46
C VAL A 65 15.65 16.12 -11.08
N ARG A 66 16.58 16.22 -12.04
CA ARG A 66 17.36 15.07 -12.50
C ARG A 66 18.30 14.62 -11.36
N GLY A 67 18.05 13.44 -10.79
CA GLY A 67 19.09 12.64 -10.11
C GLY A 67 18.87 12.31 -8.64
N SER A 68 18.00 11.33 -8.36
CA SER A 68 18.24 10.15 -7.52
C SER A 68 16.88 9.49 -7.26
N ASP A 69 16.70 8.23 -7.69
CA ASP A 69 15.48 7.42 -7.47
C ASP A 69 15.30 7.12 -5.96
N THR A 70 15.05 8.15 -5.15
CA THR A 70 14.79 8.05 -3.71
C THR A 70 13.35 8.47 -3.46
N GLY A 71 12.44 7.50 -3.46
CA GLY A 71 11.04 7.69 -3.09
C GLY A 71 10.86 7.38 -1.61
N THR A 72 10.33 8.35 -0.84
CA THR A 72 9.87 8.08 0.52
C THR A 72 8.38 7.78 0.48
N ILE A 73 7.99 6.65 1.06
CA ILE A 73 6.61 6.19 1.13
C ILE A 73 6.20 6.11 2.59
N THR A 74 5.12 6.78 2.96
CA THR A 74 4.54 6.70 4.29
C THR A 74 3.23 5.94 4.22
N PHE A 75 3.08 5.02 5.16
CA PHE A 75 1.96 4.12 5.33
C PHE A 75 1.45 4.28 6.75
N THR A 76 0.17 4.58 6.90
CA THR A 76 -0.44 4.70 8.23
C THR A 76 -1.58 3.71 8.37
N VAL A 77 -1.56 3.00 9.50
CA VAL A 77 -2.52 1.96 9.88
C VAL A 77 -2.83 2.11 11.34
N SER A 78 -4.04 2.60 11.65
CA SER A 78 -4.51 2.83 13.02
C SER A 78 -3.52 3.67 13.86
N ASP A 79 -2.68 3.03 14.66
CA ASP A 79 -1.66 3.60 15.56
C ASP A 79 -0.22 3.34 15.11
N LEU A 80 -0.01 2.61 14.00
CA LEU A 80 1.30 2.35 13.41
C LEU A 80 1.50 3.19 12.15
N THR A 81 2.61 3.92 12.12
CA THR A 81 3.13 4.58 10.92
C THR A 81 4.41 3.89 10.47
N VAL A 82 4.46 3.52 9.20
CA VAL A 82 5.60 2.89 8.54
C VAL A 82 6.08 3.87 7.48
N MET A 83 7.31 4.34 7.62
CA MET A 83 7.95 5.20 6.63
C MET A 83 9.07 4.42 5.97
N ILE A 84 9.09 4.37 4.65
CA ILE A 84 10.04 3.58 3.87
C ILE A 84 10.73 4.48 2.87
N ASN A 85 12.05 4.43 2.83
CA ASN A 85 12.87 5.05 1.82
C ASN A 85 13.43 3.96 0.91
N LEU A 86 13.20 4.13 -0.38
CA LEU A 86 13.66 3.23 -1.43
C LEU A 86 14.89 3.82 -2.09
N THR A 87 16.01 3.12 -2.03
CA THR A 87 17.24 3.50 -2.74
C THR A 87 17.58 2.44 -3.78
N LYS A 88 17.65 2.83 -5.05
CA LYS A 88 18.03 1.91 -6.13
C LYS A 88 19.55 1.63 -6.12
N ILE A 89 19.92 0.36 -6.06
CA ILE A 89 21.32 -0.14 -6.12
C ILE A 89 21.44 -1.12 -7.30
N GLY A 90 21.73 -0.59 -8.49
CA GLY A 90 21.88 -1.38 -9.71
C GLY A 90 20.55 -2.01 -10.15
N LYS A 91 20.44 -3.35 -10.10
CA LYS A 91 19.22 -4.12 -10.42
C LYS A 91 18.37 -4.47 -9.19
N LYS A 92 18.79 -4.02 -8.00
CA LYS A 92 18.12 -4.29 -6.74
C LYS A 92 17.82 -2.98 -6.02
N HIS A 93 16.94 -3.02 -5.05
CA HIS A 93 16.59 -1.89 -4.21
C HIS A 93 17.03 -2.18 -2.77
N ARG A 94 17.47 -1.13 -2.10
CA ARG A 94 17.64 -1.10 -0.66
C ARG A 94 16.43 -0.40 -0.07
N ILE A 95 15.82 -1.05 0.92
CA ILE A 95 14.67 -0.54 1.65
C ILE A 95 15.16 -0.18 3.04
N ASP A 96 15.18 1.12 3.35
CA ASP A 96 15.37 1.62 4.71
C ASP A 96 13.99 2.01 5.25
N GLY A 97 13.54 1.37 6.32
CA GLY A 97 12.22 1.62 6.91
C GLY A 97 12.29 2.04 8.38
N TRP A 98 11.30 2.79 8.81
CA TRP A 98 11.08 3.23 10.19
C TRP A 98 9.64 2.96 10.60
N LEU A 99 9.48 2.41 11.79
CA LEU A 99 8.20 2.10 12.43
C LEU A 99 7.98 3.06 13.61
N VAL A 100 6.78 3.62 13.68
CA VAL A 100 6.34 4.47 14.79
C VAL A 100 4.99 3.94 15.28
N PRO A 101 4.85 3.52 16.55
CA PRO A 101 5.83 3.59 17.64
C PRO A 101 7.07 2.72 17.41
N ALA A 102 8.20 3.13 18.00
CA ALA A 102 9.46 2.40 17.92
C ALA A 102 9.38 1.10 18.73
N GLY A 103 9.96 0.03 18.19
CA GLY A 103 9.98 -1.28 18.84
C GLY A 103 10.56 -2.36 17.93
N GLU A 104 10.96 -3.47 18.55
CA GLU A 104 11.43 -4.65 17.84
C GLU A 104 10.25 -5.40 17.23
N TYR A 105 10.03 -5.21 15.94
CA TYR A 105 8.97 -5.85 15.18
C TYR A 105 9.54 -6.76 14.09
N GLY A 106 8.87 -7.87 13.82
CA GLY A 106 9.20 -8.73 12.69
C GLY A 106 8.73 -8.09 11.38
N VAL A 107 9.61 -7.94 10.40
CA VAL A 107 9.28 -7.35 9.10
C VAL A 107 9.57 -8.35 7.99
N GLU A 108 8.57 -8.64 7.18
CA GLU A 108 8.64 -9.52 6.03
C GLU A 108 8.37 -8.72 4.75
N VAL A 109 9.23 -8.88 3.75
CA VAL A 109 9.10 -8.27 2.43
C VAL A 109 8.87 -9.37 1.41
N ARG A 110 7.69 -9.37 0.80
CA ARG A 110 7.28 -10.33 -0.23
C ARG A 110 7.42 -9.65 -1.57
N VAL A 111 8.19 -10.25 -2.47
CA VAL A 111 8.35 -9.77 -3.85
C VAL A 111 7.75 -10.82 -4.78
N ALA A 112 6.80 -10.38 -5.61
CA ALA A 112 6.20 -11.23 -6.63
C ALA A 112 7.31 -11.86 -7.50
N GLU A 113 7.17 -13.15 -7.79
CA GLU A 113 8.12 -13.97 -8.58
C GLU A 113 9.51 -14.20 -7.96
N HIS A 114 9.87 -13.50 -6.88
CA HIS A 114 11.22 -13.55 -6.28
C HIS A 114 11.25 -14.07 -4.83
N GLY A 115 10.09 -14.28 -4.22
CA GLY A 115 9.95 -14.90 -2.89
C GLY A 115 9.89 -13.89 -1.75
N THR A 116 10.16 -14.39 -0.53
CA THR A 116 10.06 -13.65 0.72
C THR A 116 11.45 -13.37 1.31
N SER A 117 11.67 -12.16 1.81
CA SER A 117 12.82 -11.79 2.64
C SER A 117 12.35 -11.29 4.00
N SER A 118 12.95 -11.76 5.09
CA SER A 118 12.61 -11.32 6.44
C SER A 118 13.74 -10.53 7.09
N THR A 119 13.38 -9.56 7.92
CA THR A 119 14.26 -8.78 8.79
C THR A 119 13.54 -8.46 10.10
N THR A 120 14.26 -7.89 11.05
CA THR A 120 13.69 -7.37 12.30
C THR A 120 14.01 -5.89 12.42
N ALA A 121 13.01 -5.11 12.84
CA ALA A 121 13.25 -3.73 13.24
C ALA A 121 14.01 -3.70 14.57
N ASP A 122 14.88 -2.71 14.75
CA ASP A 122 15.60 -2.47 15.99
C ASP A 122 14.71 -1.79 17.06
N GLU A 123 15.25 -1.57 18.25
CA GLU A 123 14.57 -0.85 19.35
C GLU A 123 14.07 0.55 18.94
N GLY A 124 14.72 1.17 17.94
CA GLY A 124 14.32 2.44 17.34
C GLY A 124 13.25 2.32 16.26
N GLY A 125 12.72 1.11 16.01
CA GLY A 125 11.75 0.83 14.95
C GLY A 125 12.35 0.86 13.55
N ARG A 126 13.68 0.97 13.40
CA ARG A 126 14.34 1.01 12.10
C ARG A 126 14.63 -0.40 11.60
N PHE A 127 14.34 -0.66 10.34
CA PHE A 127 14.74 -1.87 9.65
C PHE A 127 15.43 -1.55 8.33
N VAL A 128 16.30 -2.45 7.88
CA VAL A 128 17.00 -2.33 6.61
C VAL A 128 16.94 -3.67 5.89
N LEU A 129 16.52 -3.65 4.63
CA LEU A 129 16.75 -4.77 3.70
C LEU A 129 17.66 -4.30 2.57
N ASP A 130 18.84 -4.90 2.50
CA ASP A 130 19.68 -4.83 1.33
C ASP A 130 19.27 -5.95 0.35
N ASN A 131 19.33 -5.67 -0.95
CA ASN A 131 19.11 -6.63 -2.04
C ASN A 131 17.65 -7.03 -2.37
N VAL A 132 16.67 -6.13 -2.20
CA VAL A 132 15.30 -6.41 -2.63
C VAL A 132 15.22 -6.43 -4.17
N PRO A 133 14.77 -7.54 -4.78
CA PRO A 133 14.60 -7.62 -6.23
C PRO A 133 13.56 -6.62 -6.74
N GLN A 134 13.67 -6.24 -8.01
CA GLN A 134 12.66 -5.40 -8.65
C GLN A 134 11.37 -6.20 -8.88
N GLY A 135 10.21 -5.61 -8.60
CA GLY A 135 8.90 -6.23 -8.81
C GLY A 135 7.81 -5.70 -7.89
N THR A 136 6.63 -6.30 -7.98
CA THR A 136 5.50 -6.02 -7.08
C THR A 136 5.86 -6.48 -5.68
N THR A 137 6.10 -5.52 -4.80
CA THR A 137 6.57 -5.72 -3.44
C THR A 137 5.47 -5.41 -2.44
N GLN A 138 5.33 -6.24 -1.43
CA GLN A 138 4.43 -6.05 -0.29
C GLN A 138 5.23 -6.20 0.99
N ILE A 139 5.00 -5.31 1.95
CA ILE A 139 5.67 -5.33 3.24
C ILE A 139 4.63 -5.73 4.28
N VAL A 140 5.00 -6.72 5.09
CA VAL A 140 4.18 -7.31 6.14
C VAL A 140 4.93 -7.10 7.44
N ILE A 141 4.28 -6.48 8.41
CA ILE A 141 4.85 -6.17 9.72
C ILE A 141 4.06 -6.96 10.75
N HIS A 142 4.76 -7.80 11.48
CA HIS A 142 4.20 -8.57 12.58
C HIS A 142 4.44 -7.81 13.88
N LEU A 143 3.35 -7.29 14.44
CA LEU A 143 3.32 -6.65 15.75
C LEU A 143 2.90 -7.65 16.80
N GLY A 144 3.65 -7.70 17.89
CA GLY A 144 3.17 -8.23 19.16
C GLY A 144 3.90 -9.44 19.73
N ASP A 145 3.79 -9.52 21.06
CA ASP A 145 4.22 -10.61 21.92
C ASP A 145 3.26 -11.81 21.80
N VAL A 146 3.63 -12.97 22.38
CA VAL A 146 3.01 -14.30 22.29
C VAL A 146 1.47 -14.29 22.49
N THR A 147 0.90 -13.26 23.10
CA THR A 147 -0.54 -13.13 23.40
C THR A 147 -1.36 -12.33 22.38
N CYS A 148 -0.77 -11.43 21.58
CA CYS A 148 -1.50 -10.58 20.62
C CYS A 148 -0.68 -10.36 19.33
N ARG A 149 -0.75 -11.29 18.38
CA ARG A 149 -0.15 -11.12 17.06
C ARG A 149 -1.06 -10.31 16.15
N ARG A 150 -0.74 -9.04 15.96
CA ARG A 150 -1.37 -8.17 14.96
C ARG A 150 -0.47 -8.08 13.74
N THR A 151 -1.02 -8.13 12.54
CA THR A 151 -0.22 -8.03 11.32
C THR A 151 -0.67 -6.85 10.48
N VAL A 152 0.26 -5.95 10.19
CA VAL A 152 0.03 -4.79 9.34
C VAL A 152 0.63 -5.06 7.99
N VAL A 153 -0.16 -4.86 6.93
CA VAL A 153 0.28 -5.12 5.56
C VAL A 153 0.21 -3.82 4.76
N THR A 154 1.31 -3.48 4.10
CA THR A 154 1.30 -2.36 3.16
C THR A 154 0.63 -2.78 1.85
N PRO A 155 -0.03 -1.85 1.15
CA PRO A 155 -0.40 -2.05 -0.24
C PRO A 155 0.80 -2.49 -1.09
N THR A 156 0.51 -3.16 -2.19
CA THR A 156 1.50 -3.57 -3.18
C THR A 156 2.08 -2.36 -3.90
N VAL A 157 3.40 -2.21 -3.83
CA VAL A 157 4.16 -1.17 -4.53
C VAL A 157 5.03 -1.82 -5.59
N VAL A 158 5.11 -1.20 -6.77
CA VAL A 158 6.03 -1.64 -7.82
C VAL A 158 7.34 -0.89 -7.66
N LEU A 159 8.43 -1.63 -7.53
CA LEU A 159 9.79 -1.09 -7.41
C LEU A 159 10.49 -1.00 -8.77
#